data_AF-A0A7S3YAV7-F1
#
_entry.id   AF-A0A7S3YAV7-F1
#
_cell.length_a   1.000
_cell.length_b   1.000
_cell.length_c   1.000
_cell.angle_alpha   90.00
_cell.angle_beta   90.00
_cell.angle_gamma   90.00
#
_symmetry.space_group_name_H-M   'P 1'
#
loop_
_entity.id
_entity.type
_entity.pdbx_description
1 polymer ?
#
loop_
_entity_poly.entity_id
_entity_poly.type
_entity_poly.pdbx_seq_one_letter_code
_entity_poly.pdbx_strand_id
1 'polypeptide(L)'
;MGEELVEVPFKVHPQVVKDEKRPSIIYQQVSFTTPIELRFLCFRNYYCGYITIKRFMVDGTGKKVWQTILNRHQLMKDPHFEDDAQARHVIESSQFNSKFDGGLIKALRFYLYQPSPSW
;
A
#
# COMPACT_ATOMS: atom_id res chain seq x y z
N MET A 1 -1.37 30.21 3.36
CA MET A 1 -1.63 29.32 4.50
C MET A 1 -0.89 28.03 4.17
N GLY A 2 0.22 27.74 4.85
CA GLY A 2 0.97 26.51 4.59
C GLY A 2 0.24 25.33 5.21
N GLU A 3 0.01 24.27 4.45
CA GLU A 3 -0.50 23.02 5.00
C GLU A 3 0.63 22.37 5.83
N GLU A 4 0.35 22.09 7.10
CA GLU A 4 1.28 21.36 7.96
C GLU A 4 1.13 19.86 7.71
N LEU A 5 2.23 19.20 7.37
CA LEU A 5 2.26 17.75 7.18
C LEU A 5 2.53 17.07 8.51
N VAL A 6 1.56 16.29 8.99
CA VAL A 6 1.63 15.60 10.27
C VAL A 6 1.83 14.11 10.03
N GLU A 7 2.81 13.50 10.71
CA GLU A 7 2.95 12.06 10.74
C GLU A 7 1.76 11.44 11.48
N VAL A 8 1.03 10.56 10.80
CA VAL A 8 -0.14 9.92 11.37
C VAL A 8 0.27 8.64 12.12
N PRO A 9 -0.08 8.48 13.40
CA PRO A 9 0.15 7.22 14.10
C PRO A 9 -0.71 6.09 13.52
N PHE A 10 -0.09 4.93 13.30
CA PHE A 10 -0.77 3.73 12.83
C PHE A 10 -0.33 2.50 13.60
N LYS A 11 -1.20 1.49 13.62
CA LYS A 11 -0.91 0.15 14.12
C LYS A 11 -0.62 -0.79 12.97
N VAL A 12 0.52 -1.46 13.04
CA VAL A 12 0.90 -2.56 12.15
C VAL A 12 0.27 -3.85 12.65
N HIS A 13 -0.43 -4.58 11.78
CA HIS A 13 -1.00 -5.90 12.09
C HIS A 13 -0.02 -7.02 11.69
N PRO A 14 -0.20 -8.27 12.13
CA PRO A 14 0.59 -9.38 11.62
C PRO A 14 0.50 -9.49 10.09
N GLN A 15 1.61 -9.87 9.46
CA GLN A 15 1.64 -10.16 8.03
C GLN A 15 0.76 -11.35 7.72
N VAL A 16 0.03 -11.26 6.61
CA VAL A 16 -0.83 -12.36 6.16
C VAL A 16 -0.30 -12.88 4.84
N VAL A 17 0.05 -14.16 4.84
CA VAL A 17 0.42 -14.91 3.64
C VAL A 17 -0.85 -15.56 3.10
N LYS A 18 -1.17 -15.32 1.83
CA LYS A 18 -2.24 -16.05 1.14
C LYS A 18 -1.64 -17.24 0.42
N ASP A 19 -2.15 -18.42 0.76
CA ASP A 19 -1.76 -19.71 0.16
C ASP A 19 -2.41 -19.89 -1.22
N GLU A 20 -1.93 -19.12 -2.20
CA GLU A 20 -2.27 -19.33 -3.60
C GLU A 20 -0.96 -19.33 -4.40
N LYS A 21 -0.82 -20.32 -5.29
CA LYS A 21 0.38 -20.68 -6.07
C LYS A 21 1.26 -19.48 -6.42
N ARG A 22 2.59 -19.67 -6.31
CA ARG A 22 3.64 -18.68 -6.58
C ARG A 22 3.27 -17.74 -7.75
N PRO A 23 3.54 -16.45 -7.61
CA PRO A 23 4.29 -15.78 -6.54
C PRO A 23 3.47 -15.57 -5.25
N SER A 24 4.11 -15.81 -4.10
CA SER A 24 3.48 -15.74 -2.77
C SER A 24 2.90 -14.35 -2.52
N ILE A 25 1.58 -14.25 -2.40
CA ILE A 25 0.91 -12.98 -2.14
C ILE A 25 0.93 -12.74 -0.63
N ILE A 26 1.81 -11.84 -0.19
CA ILE A 26 1.87 -11.37 1.19
C ILE A 26 1.22 -10.00 1.25
N TYR A 27 0.47 -9.72 2.31
CA TYR A 27 0.07 -8.35 2.61
C TYR A 27 0.38 -7.93 4.05
N GLN A 28 0.81 -6.67 4.17
CA GLN A 28 0.93 -5.95 5.43
C GLN A 28 -0.31 -5.06 5.59
N GLN A 29 -1.02 -5.20 6.70
CA GLN A 29 -2.14 -4.30 7.04
C GLN A 29 -1.68 -3.28 8.07
N VAL A 30 -2.16 -2.04 7.90
CA VAL A 30 -2.09 -0.99 8.92
C VAL A 30 -3.47 -0.43 9.20
N SER A 31 -3.72 0.01 10.42
CA SER A 31 -4.93 0.75 10.79
C SER A 31 -4.58 2.02 11.54
N PHE A 32 -5.36 3.06 11.31
CA PHE A 32 -5.20 4.35 11.96
C PHE A 32 -6.11 4.43 13.19
N THR A 33 -5.64 5.06 14.27
CA THR A 33 -6.43 5.24 15.50
C THR A 33 -7.67 6.08 15.24
N THR A 34 -7.52 7.12 14.42
CA THR A 34 -8.58 7.95 13.89
C THR A 34 -8.57 7.87 12.35
N PRO A 35 -9.72 8.01 11.68
CA PRO A 35 -9.74 8.09 10.23
C PRO A 35 -8.92 9.30 9.75
N ILE A 36 -8.14 9.15 8.67
CA ILE A 36 -7.24 10.19 8.18
C ILE A 36 -7.50 10.59 6.73
N GLU A 37 -7.19 11.84 6.40
CA GLU A 37 -7.02 12.26 5.01
C GLU A 37 -5.59 11.88 4.56
N LEU A 38 -5.47 11.04 3.54
CA LEU A 38 -4.16 10.58 3.05
C LEU A 38 -3.67 11.47 1.91
N ARG A 39 -2.58 12.19 2.14
CA ARG A 39 -1.89 13.00 1.12
C ARG A 39 -0.83 12.20 0.37
N PHE A 40 0.08 11.56 1.09
CA PHE A 40 1.10 10.71 0.51
C PHE A 40 1.53 9.61 1.48
N LEU A 41 2.23 8.62 0.95
CA LEU A 41 2.87 7.55 1.68
C LEU A 41 4.38 7.61 1.42
N CYS A 42 5.17 7.64 2.49
CA CYS A 42 6.63 7.55 2.40
C CYS A 42 7.08 6.22 2.99
N PHE A 43 7.89 5.45 2.25
CA PHE A 43 8.44 4.20 2.74
C PHE A 43 9.77 3.86 2.06
N ARG A 44 10.51 2.94 2.68
CA ARG A 44 11.69 2.32 2.08
C ARG A 44 11.30 0.95 1.57
N ASN A 45 11.59 0.68 0.31
CA ASN A 45 11.45 -0.66 -0.26
C ASN A 45 12.49 -1.60 0.35
N TYR A 46 12.17 -2.87 0.46
CA TYR A 46 13.13 -3.93 0.77
C TYR A 46 12.83 -5.09 -0.16
N TYR A 47 13.37 -5.02 -1.38
CA TYR A 47 13.30 -6.08 -2.37
C TYR A 47 11.87 -6.45 -2.79
N CYS A 48 10.94 -5.49 -2.84
CA CYS A 48 9.65 -5.69 -3.50
C CYS A 48 9.69 -5.11 -4.92
N GLY A 49 9.31 -5.88 -5.94
CA GLY A 49 9.25 -5.37 -7.31
C GLY A 49 8.01 -4.51 -7.56
N TYR A 50 6.89 -4.86 -6.93
CA TYR A 50 5.61 -4.15 -7.09
C TYR A 50 4.83 -4.08 -5.78
N ILE A 51 3.98 -3.05 -5.67
CA ILE A 51 3.03 -2.87 -4.58
C ILE A 51 1.60 -2.64 -5.10
N THR A 52 0.63 -3.28 -4.46
CA THR A 52 -0.79 -2.97 -4.62
C THR A 52 -1.33 -2.48 -3.28
N ILE A 53 -2.02 -1.34 -3.28
CA ILE A 53 -2.57 -0.72 -2.07
C ILE A 53 -4.10 -0.80 -2.13
N LYS A 54 -4.69 -1.33 -1.06
CA LYS A 54 -6.14 -1.34 -0.86
C LYS A 54 -6.51 -0.54 0.38
N ARG A 55 -7.57 0.25 0.30
CA ARG A 55 -8.19 0.90 1.46
C ARG A 55 -9.37 0.09 1.99
N PHE A 56 -9.57 0.14 3.30
CA PHE A 56 -10.78 -0.33 3.94
C PHE A 56 -11.90 0.71 3.79
N MET A 57 -13.09 0.28 3.39
CA MET A 57 -14.26 1.13 3.32
C MET A 57 -15.55 0.33 3.56
N VAL A 58 -16.63 1.05 3.80
CA VAL A 58 -17.99 0.50 3.82
C VAL A 58 -18.66 0.99 2.54
N ASP A 59 -19.17 0.08 1.72
CA ASP A 59 -19.86 0.46 0.49
C ASP A 59 -21.28 0.99 0.75
N GLY A 60 -21.98 1.43 -0.30
CA GLY A 60 -23.34 1.98 -0.20
C GLY A 60 -24.38 0.99 0.34
N THR A 61 -24.05 -0.30 0.47
CA THR A 61 -24.94 -1.32 1.06
C THR A 61 -24.64 -1.59 2.54
N GLY A 62 -23.66 -0.88 3.12
CA GLY A 62 -23.19 -1.13 4.48
C GLY A 62 -22.18 -2.28 4.59
N LYS A 63 -21.76 -2.89 3.47
CA LYS A 63 -20.82 -4.00 3.48
C LYS A 63 -19.38 -3.50 3.59
N LYS A 64 -18.61 -4.14 4.47
CA LYS A 64 -17.17 -3.89 4.65
C LYS A 64 -16.38 -4.48 3.48
N VAL A 65 -15.64 -3.66 2.75
CA VAL A 65 -14.90 -4.07 1.56
C VAL A 65 -13.47 -3.49 1.53
N TRP A 66 -12.60 -4.15 0.78
CA TRP A 66 -11.24 -3.69 0.50
C TRP A 66 -11.15 -3.26 -0.96
N GLN A 67 -11.06 -1.95 -1.17
CA GLN A 67 -11.01 -1.35 -2.51
C GLN A 67 -9.57 -1.07 -2.91
N THR A 68 -9.16 -1.57 -4.07
CA THR A 68 -7.86 -1.24 -4.66
C THR A 68 -7.81 0.22 -5.08
N ILE A 69 -6.89 0.99 -4.50
CA ILE A 69 -6.64 2.40 -4.82
C ILE A 69 -5.33 2.59 -5.59
N LEU A 70 -4.41 1.63 -5.50
CA LEU A 70 -3.20 1.59 -6.31
C LEU A 70 -2.95 0.14 -6.72
N ASN A 71 -2.70 -0.11 -8.01
CA ASN A 71 -2.58 -1.46 -8.54
C ASN A 71 -1.21 -1.67 -9.20
N ARG A 72 -0.45 -2.66 -8.72
CA ARG A 72 0.87 -3.05 -9.23
C ARG A 72 1.78 -1.86 -9.55
N HIS A 73 1.88 -0.91 -8.63
CA HIS A 73 2.84 0.18 -8.75
C HIS A 73 4.26 -0.37 -8.65
N GLN A 74 5.10 -0.02 -9.61
CA GLN A 74 6.44 -0.54 -9.73
C GLN A 74 7.36 0.13 -8.70
N LEU A 75 8.09 -0.69 -7.93
CA LEU A 75 9.05 -0.22 -6.91
C LEU A 75 10.51 -0.46 -7.32
N MET A 76 10.76 -1.38 -8.25
CA MET A 76 12.07 -1.63 -8.82
C MET A 76 11.99 -1.53 -10.34
N LYS A 77 12.96 -0.88 -10.99
CA LYS A 77 13.05 -0.79 -12.45
C LYS A 77 13.12 -2.18 -13.07
N ASP A 78 13.88 -3.07 -12.46
CA ASP A 78 13.93 -4.48 -12.80
C ASP A 78 13.90 -5.33 -11.53
N PRO A 79 12.86 -6.16 -11.32
CA PRO A 79 12.75 -7.10 -10.21
C PRO A 79 13.91 -8.08 -10.01
N HIS A 80 14.78 -8.27 -11.01
CA HIS A 80 15.91 -9.18 -10.98
C HIS A 80 17.25 -8.51 -10.63
N PHE A 81 17.29 -7.17 -10.54
CA PHE A 81 18.49 -6.41 -10.19
C PHE A 81 18.26 -5.64 -8.88
N GLU A 82 19.27 -5.60 -8.02
CA GLU A 82 19.10 -5.12 -6.65
C GLU A 82 19.42 -3.64 -6.44
N ASP A 83 19.90 -2.94 -7.48
CA ASP A 83 20.42 -1.57 -7.40
C ASP A 83 19.43 -0.56 -6.79
N ASP A 84 18.12 -0.75 -7.04
CA ASP A 84 17.04 0.07 -6.48
C ASP A 84 16.12 -0.68 -5.52
N ALA A 85 16.47 -1.91 -5.12
CA ALA A 85 15.66 -2.76 -4.23
C ALA A 85 15.42 -2.13 -2.85
N GLN A 86 16.28 -1.20 -2.43
CA GLN A 86 16.21 -0.50 -1.15
C GLN A 86 15.87 0.99 -1.28
N ALA A 87 15.40 1.43 -2.44
CA ALA A 87 15.06 2.82 -2.71
C ALA A 87 13.94 3.33 -1.80
N ARG A 88 13.94 4.64 -1.55
CA ARG A 88 12.83 5.34 -0.88
C ARG A 88 11.79 5.72 -1.92
N HIS A 89 10.52 5.53 -1.57
CA HIS A 89 9.38 5.88 -2.41
C HIS A 89 8.47 6.87 -1.69
N VAL A 90 7.95 7.80 -2.47
CA VAL A 90 6.82 8.66 -2.10
C VAL A 90 5.71 8.33 -3.09
N ILE A 91 4.54 7.96 -2.56
CA ILE A 91 3.33 7.76 -3.36
C ILE A 91 2.32 8.80 -2.94
N GLU A 92 2.05 9.75 -3.82
CA GLU A 92 1.02 10.77 -3.62
C GLU A 92 -0.38 10.22 -3.91
N SER A 93 -1.38 10.79 -3.26
CA SER A 93 -2.78 10.42 -3.48
C SER A 93 -3.26 10.74 -4.90
N SER A 94 -2.60 11.69 -5.58
CA SER A 94 -2.78 11.98 -7.01
C SER A 94 -2.44 10.78 -7.92
N GLN A 95 -1.62 9.84 -7.46
CA GLN A 95 -1.26 8.61 -8.17
C GLN A 95 -2.25 7.47 -7.94
N PHE A 96 -3.21 7.64 -7.02
CA PHE A 96 -4.26 6.65 -6.82
C PHE A 96 -5.25 6.66 -7.98
N ASN A 97 -5.89 5.50 -8.22
CA ASN A 97 -6.87 5.37 -9.28
C ASN A 97 -8.17 6.13 -8.97
N SER A 98 -9.04 6.23 -9.97
CA SER A 98 -10.32 6.96 -9.90
C SER A 98 -11.32 6.45 -8.85
N LYS A 99 -11.05 5.31 -8.19
CA LYS A 99 -11.87 4.80 -7.08
C LYS A 99 -11.52 5.45 -5.74
N PHE A 100 -10.38 6.12 -5.66
CA PHE A 100 -10.04 6.94 -4.51
C PHE A 100 -10.74 8.30 -4.61
N ASP A 101 -11.66 8.55 -3.69
CA ASP A 101 -12.52 9.74 -3.64
C ASP A 101 -11.98 10.84 -2.71
N GLY A 102 -10.74 10.69 -2.19
CA GLY A 102 -10.19 11.60 -1.18
C GLY A 102 -10.80 11.43 0.22
N GLY A 103 -11.73 10.50 0.41
CA GLY A 103 -12.37 10.26 1.69
C GLY A 103 -11.43 9.70 2.77
N LEU A 104 -11.86 9.83 4.02
CA LEU A 104 -11.08 9.41 5.19
C LEU A 104 -10.77 7.90 5.17
N ILE A 105 -9.52 7.55 5.43
CA ILE A 105 -9.01 6.19 5.47
C ILE A 105 -8.90 5.71 6.91
N LYS A 106 -9.46 4.52 7.19
CA LYS A 106 -9.34 3.85 8.49
C LYS A 106 -8.25 2.78 8.52
N ALA A 107 -7.99 2.14 7.38
CA ALA A 107 -6.97 1.10 7.27
C ALA A 107 -6.52 0.92 5.81
N LEU A 108 -5.28 0.47 5.65
CA LEU A 108 -4.67 0.13 4.38
C LEU A 108 -4.14 -1.31 4.41
N ARG A 109 -4.15 -1.96 3.25
CA ARG A 109 -3.42 -3.19 2.98
C ARG A 109 -2.42 -2.94 1.87
N PHE A 110 -1.17 -3.26 2.13
CA PHE A 110 -0.06 -3.24 1.19
C PHE A 110 0.21 -4.68 0.76
N TYR A 111 -0.19 -5.02 -0.46
CA TYR A 111 0.14 -6.29 -1.08
C TYR A 111 1.51 -6.14 -1.74
N LEU A 112 2.47 -6.90 -1.24
CA LEU A 112 3.85 -6.85 -1.69
C LEU A 112 4.07 -8.02 -2.63
N TYR A 113 4.62 -7.71 -3.81
CA TYR A 113 4.88 -8.70 -4.83
C TYR A 113 6.32 -8.57 -5.26
N GLN A 114 7.03 -9.69 -5.27
CA GLN A 114 8.30 -9.77 -5.94
C GLN A 114 8.35 -11.09 -6.75
N PRO A 115 8.50 -10.99 -8.09
CA PRO A 115 8.36 -12.12 -9.02
C PRO A 115 9.59 -13.02 -9.09
N SER A 116 10.76 -12.54 -8.69
CA SER A 116 12.01 -13.24 -8.94
C SER A 116 12.13 -14.49 -8.03
N PRO A 117 12.54 -15.66 -8.51
CA PRO A 117 12.61 -16.87 -7.67
C PRO A 117 13.90 -16.95 -6.82
N SER A 118 14.82 -16.01 -6.97
CA SER A 118 16.21 -16.10 -6.49
C SER A 118 16.48 -15.52 -5.10
N TRP A 119 15.44 -15.24 -4.29
CA TRP A 119 15.56 -14.63 -2.97
C TRP A 119 14.56 -15.29 -2.01
#